data_AF-A0AAE2BIL6-F1
#
_entry.id   AF-A0AAE2BIL6-F1
#
_cell.length_a   1.000
_cell.length_b   1.000
_cell.length_c   1.000
_cell.angle_alpha   90.00
_cell.angle_beta   90.00
_cell.angle_gamma   90.00
#
_symmetry.space_group_name_H-M   'P 1'
#
loop_
_entity.id
_entity.type
_entity.pdbx_description
1 polymer ?
#
loop_
_entity_poly.entity_id
_entity_poly.type
_entity_poly.pdbx_seq_one_letter_code
_entity_poly.pdbx_strand_id
1 'polypeptide(L)'
;MAQKLQQQLKELGSKLESPPASKDALIKLLKQGAACLSELDQSPPKPIVESMQPLLNAVVKPELLKHQDREVKLLVASCICEITRITAPEAPYDDDVLKDTFQLIVSTFRLK
;
A
#
# COMPACT_ATOMS: atom_id res chain seq x y z
N MET A 1 -19.08 -8.69 8.64
CA MET A 1 -18.38 -8.17 7.44
C MET A 1 -17.15 -7.34 7.83
N ALA A 2 -17.29 -6.31 8.67
CA ALA A 2 -16.18 -5.45 9.11
C ALA A 2 -15.00 -6.19 9.77
N GLN A 3 -15.25 -7.19 10.62
CA GLN A 3 -14.17 -7.96 11.27
C GLN A 3 -13.31 -8.76 10.27
N LYS A 4 -13.92 -9.34 9.23
CA LYS A 4 -13.18 -10.10 8.20
C LYS A 4 -12.24 -9.18 7.43
N LEU A 5 -12.72 -7.99 7.07
CA LEU A 5 -11.93 -6.96 6.39
C LEU A 5 -10.77 -6.47 7.26
N GLN A 6 -11.03 -6.17 8.54
CA GLN A 6 -10.00 -5.80 9.51
C GLN A 6 -8.89 -6.84 9.62
N GLN A 7 -9.26 -8.11 9.70
CA GLN A 7 -8.32 -9.22 9.77
C GLN A 7 -7.50 -9.35 8.48
N GLN A 8 -8.15 -9.23 7.32
CA GLN A 8 -7.50 -9.27 6.02
C GLN A 8 -6.47 -8.14 5.85
N LEU A 9 -6.82 -6.91 6.23
CA LEU A 9 -5.91 -5.76 6.18
C LEU A 9 -4.67 -5.98 7.07
N LYS A 10 -4.87 -6.46 8.30
CA LYS A 10 -3.78 -6.80 9.23
C LYS A 10 -2.87 -7.87 8.65
N GLU A 11 -3.45 -8.97 8.14
CA GLU A 11 -2.68 -10.07 7.55
C GLU A 11 -1.88 -9.65 6.31
N LEU A 12 -2.47 -8.85 5.43
CA LEU A 12 -1.78 -8.31 4.26
C LEU A 12 -0.61 -7.42 4.68
N GLY A 13 -0.84 -6.52 5.65
CA GLY A 13 0.20 -5.65 6.18
C GLY A 13 1.35 -6.43 6.82
N SER A 14 1.07 -7.39 7.73
CA SER A 14 2.11 -8.22 8.35
C SER A 14 2.91 -9.04 7.35
N LYS A 15 2.28 -9.56 6.28
CA LYS A 15 2.98 -10.27 5.21
C LYS A 15 3.85 -9.33 4.36
N LEU A 16 3.48 -8.06 4.22
CA LEU A 16 4.28 -7.05 3.52
C LEU A 16 5.40 -6.49 4.39
N GLU A 17 5.25 -6.48 5.71
CA GLU A 17 6.32 -6.09 6.63
C GLU A 17 7.54 -7.02 6.53
N SER A 18 7.28 -8.31 6.24
CA SER A 18 8.27 -9.35 5.94
C SER A 18 7.98 -9.96 4.57
N PRO A 19 8.25 -9.22 3.48
CA PRO A 19 7.78 -9.58 2.15
C PRO A 19 8.35 -10.93 1.69
N PRO A 20 7.58 -11.72 0.93
CA PRO A 20 8.05 -13.00 0.43
C PRO A 20 9.24 -12.82 -0.53
N ALA A 21 10.22 -13.71 -0.46
CA ALA A 21 11.40 -13.66 -1.31
C ALA A 21 11.10 -13.87 -2.81
N SER A 22 10.01 -14.59 -3.11
CA SER A 22 9.57 -14.78 -4.50
C SER A 22 8.83 -13.56 -5.02
N LYS A 23 9.30 -13.04 -6.16
CA LYS A 23 8.66 -11.93 -6.86
C LYS A 23 7.18 -12.19 -7.16
N ASP A 24 6.84 -13.38 -7.65
CA ASP A 24 5.45 -13.69 -8.03
C ASP A 24 4.53 -13.73 -6.80
N ALA A 25 5.05 -14.21 -5.67
CA ALA A 25 4.34 -14.17 -4.40
C ALA A 25 4.14 -12.73 -3.90
N LEU A 26 5.15 -11.88 -4.05
CA LEU A 26 5.06 -10.47 -3.70
C LEU A 26 4.04 -9.73 -4.59
N ILE A 27 4.08 -9.94 -5.90
CA ILE A 27 3.11 -9.37 -6.86
C ILE A 27 1.69 -9.81 -6.49
N LYS A 28 1.48 -11.09 -6.19
CA LYS A 28 0.17 -11.60 -5.77
C LYS A 28 -0.31 -10.91 -4.50
N LEU A 29 0.57 -10.74 -3.51
CA LEU A 29 0.25 -10.09 -2.25
C LEU A 29 -0.09 -8.60 -2.44
N LEU A 30 0.66 -7.87 -3.26
CA LEU A 30 0.40 -6.47 -3.58
C LEU A 30 -0.90 -6.29 -4.36
N LYS A 31 -1.22 -7.18 -5.32
CA LYS A 31 -2.53 -7.19 -6.01
C LYS A 31 -3.69 -7.36 -5.04
N GLN A 32 -3.55 -8.26 -4.07
CA GLN A 32 -4.55 -8.44 -3.01
C GLN A 32 -4.67 -7.19 -2.11
N GLY A 33 -3.54 -6.55 -1.78
CA GLY A 33 -3.49 -5.27 -1.08
C GLY A 33 -4.27 -4.18 -1.80
N ALA A 34 -3.92 -3.92 -3.07
CA ALA A 34 -4.55 -2.90 -3.88
C ALA A 34 -6.06 -3.13 -4.05
N ALA A 35 -6.48 -4.38 -4.32
CA ALA A 35 -7.89 -4.73 -4.43
C ALA A 35 -8.65 -4.49 -3.11
N CYS A 36 -8.09 -4.94 -1.98
CA CYS A 36 -8.67 -4.73 -0.65
C CYS A 36 -8.83 -3.25 -0.30
N LEU A 37 -7.81 -2.44 -0.60
CA LEU A 37 -7.84 -1.00 -0.35
C LEU A 37 -8.87 -0.29 -1.26
N SER A 38 -9.01 -0.73 -2.51
CA SER A 38 -9.97 -0.12 -3.45
C SER A 38 -11.44 -0.24 -3.03
N GLU A 39 -11.76 -1.20 -2.16
CA GLU A 39 -13.11 -1.41 -1.61
C GLU A 39 -13.44 -0.47 -0.44
N LEU A 40 -12.46 0.27 0.08
CA LEU A 40 -12.64 1.15 1.24
C LEU A 40 -13.07 2.55 0.80
N ASP A 41 -14.05 3.11 1.50
CA ASP A 41 -14.39 4.53 1.36
C ASP A 41 -13.35 5.44 2.03
N GLN A 42 -13.39 6.72 1.67
CA GLN A 42 -12.61 7.76 2.34
C GLN A 42 -13.05 7.94 3.80
N SER A 43 -12.09 8.17 4.69
CA SER A 43 -12.28 8.35 6.14
C SER A 43 -13.07 7.21 6.80
N PRO A 44 -12.63 5.93 6.68
CA PRO A 44 -13.36 4.80 7.23
C PRO A 44 -13.32 4.81 8.77
N PRO A 45 -14.15 4.01 9.44
CA PRO A 45 -14.17 3.94 10.90
C PRO A 45 -12.78 3.62 11.49
N LYS A 46 -12.46 4.21 12.65
CA LYS A 46 -11.16 4.06 13.33
C LYS A 46 -10.61 2.63 13.40
N PRO A 47 -11.40 1.57 13.68
CA PRO A 47 -10.88 0.20 13.70
C PRO A 47 -10.35 -0.29 12.33
N ILE A 48 -10.91 0.22 11.22
CA ILE A 48 -10.41 -0.08 9.87
C ILE A 48 -9.06 0.62 9.67
N VAL A 49 -8.96 1.91 10.01
CA VAL A 49 -7.73 2.69 9.92
C VAL A 49 -6.60 2.03 10.72
N GLU A 50 -6.88 1.62 11.96
CA GLU A 50 -5.93 0.89 12.81
C GLU A 50 -5.49 -0.44 12.18
N SER A 51 -6.42 -1.17 11.54
CA SER A 51 -6.14 -2.39 10.79
C SER A 51 -5.28 -2.18 9.55
N MET A 52 -5.32 -0.99 8.95
CA MET A 52 -4.51 -0.63 7.78
C MET A 52 -3.07 -0.27 8.15
N GLN A 53 -2.80 0.12 9.40
CA GLN A 53 -1.50 0.65 9.83
C GLN A 53 -0.29 -0.23 9.44
N PRO A 54 -0.32 -1.58 9.61
CA PRO A 54 0.81 -2.40 9.19
C PRO A 54 1.05 -2.34 7.68
N LEU A 55 -0.02 -2.26 6.88
CA LEU A 55 0.10 -2.10 5.43
C LEU A 55 0.65 -0.72 5.07
N LEU A 56 0.14 0.36 5.68
CA LEU A 56 0.65 1.73 5.50
C LEU A 56 2.15 1.81 5.71
N ASN A 57 2.63 1.22 6.80
CA ASN A 57 4.03 1.24 7.18
C ASN A 57 4.88 0.36 6.25
N ALA A 58 4.36 -0.79 5.83
CA ALA A 58 5.09 -1.72 4.98
C ALA A 58 5.34 -1.16 3.57
N VAL A 59 4.33 -0.57 2.91
CA VAL A 59 4.43 -0.17 1.49
C VAL A 59 5.44 0.94 1.23
N VAL A 60 5.78 1.74 2.24
CA VAL A 60 6.78 2.82 2.14
C VAL A 60 8.19 2.38 2.55
N LYS A 61 8.38 1.12 2.98
CA LYS A 61 9.72 0.62 3.29
C LYS A 61 10.60 0.62 2.02
N PRO A 62 11.90 0.94 2.14
CA PRO A 62 12.80 1.03 0.99
C PRO A 62 12.81 -0.21 0.10
N GLU A 63 12.64 -1.40 0.67
CA GLU A 63 12.62 -2.68 -0.05
C GLU A 63 11.48 -2.76 -1.08
N LEU A 64 10.33 -2.14 -0.78
CA LEU A 64 9.17 -2.07 -1.69
C LEU A 64 9.20 -0.78 -2.52
N LEU A 65 9.45 0.36 -1.87
CA LEU A 65 9.41 1.67 -2.51
C LEU A 65 10.47 1.84 -3.59
N LYS A 66 11.66 1.24 -3.40
CA LYS A 66 12.81 1.33 -4.32
C LYS A 66 13.04 0.02 -5.09
N HIS A 67 12.02 -0.84 -5.15
CA HIS A 67 12.10 -2.11 -5.84
C HIS A 67 12.41 -1.94 -7.34
N GLN A 68 13.22 -2.83 -7.91
CA GLN A 68 13.69 -2.69 -9.30
C GLN A 68 12.63 -3.14 -10.32
N ASP A 69 11.85 -4.16 -9.97
CA ASP A 69 10.81 -4.70 -10.85
C ASP A 69 9.69 -3.68 -11.10
N ARG A 70 9.32 -3.54 -12.38
CA ARG A 70 8.34 -2.56 -12.87
C ARG A 70 6.92 -2.85 -12.41
N GLU A 71 6.50 -4.11 -12.37
CA GLU A 71 5.16 -4.49 -11.94
C GLU A 71 5.01 -4.29 -10.42
N VAL A 72 6.05 -4.64 -9.65
CA VAL A 72 6.08 -4.37 -8.21
C VAL A 72 5.94 -2.87 -7.94
N LYS A 73 6.72 -2.02 -8.60
CA LYS A 73 6.61 -0.56 -8.46
C LYS A 73 5.22 -0.02 -8.79
N LEU A 74 4.61 -0.52 -9.86
CA LEU A 74 3.26 -0.14 -10.25
C LEU A 74 2.26 -0.47 -9.14
N LEU A 75 2.31 -1.69 -8.59
CA LEU A 75 1.39 -2.13 -7.55
C LEU A 75 1.61 -1.42 -6.22
N VAL A 76 2.87 -1.15 -5.83
CA VAL A 76 3.19 -0.34 -4.64
C VAL A 76 2.63 1.07 -4.81
N ALA A 77 2.82 1.70 -5.97
CA ALA A 77 2.23 3.00 -6.29
C ALA A 77 0.70 2.97 -6.21
N SER A 78 0.05 1.94 -6.75
CA SER A 78 -1.40 1.76 -6.64
C SER A 78 -1.88 1.67 -5.19
N CYS A 79 -1.20 0.88 -4.35
CA CYS A 79 -1.52 0.80 -2.92
C CYS A 79 -1.40 2.18 -2.24
N ILE A 80 -0.34 2.94 -2.54
CA ILE A 80 -0.13 4.27 -1.96
C ILE A 80 -1.21 5.26 -2.42
N CYS A 81 -1.61 5.22 -3.70
CA CYS A 81 -2.72 6.04 -4.20
C CYS A 81 -4.02 5.75 -3.44
N GLU A 82 -4.36 4.48 -3.22
CA GLU A 82 -5.55 4.11 -2.45
C GLU A 82 -5.43 4.54 -0.99
N ILE A 83 -4.29 4.33 -0.34
CA ILE A 83 -4.05 4.81 1.03
C ILE A 83 -4.26 6.32 1.11
N THR A 84 -3.73 7.09 0.16
CA THR A 84 -3.89 8.55 0.11
C THR A 84 -5.35 8.94 -0.09
N ARG A 85 -6.09 8.25 -0.96
CA ARG A 85 -7.54 8.45 -1.15
C ARG A 85 -8.33 8.16 0.12
N ILE A 86 -8.02 7.05 0.80
CA ILE A 86 -8.74 6.58 2.00
C ILE A 86 -8.49 7.52 3.18
N THR A 87 -7.26 8.00 3.33
CA THR A 87 -6.84 8.83 4.47
C THR A 87 -7.14 10.31 4.29
N ALA A 88 -7.43 10.77 3.07
CA ALA A 88 -7.81 12.15 2.84
C ALA A 88 -8.99 12.59 3.73
N PRO A 89 -9.03 13.86 4.20
CA PRO A 89 -8.08 14.94 3.90
C PRO A 89 -6.76 14.87 4.68
N GLU A 90 -6.61 13.94 5.61
CA GLU A 90 -5.39 13.77 6.39
C GLU A 90 -4.28 13.09 5.55
N ALA A 91 -3.07 13.66 5.59
CA ALA A 91 -1.94 13.05 4.91
C ALA A 91 -1.55 11.73 5.57
N PRO A 92 -1.33 10.64 4.81
CA PRO A 92 -0.95 9.35 5.38
C PRO A 92 0.49 9.31 5.89
N TYR A 93 1.35 10.22 5.43
CA TYR A 93 2.78 10.26 5.70
C TYR A 93 3.29 11.70 5.84
N ASP A 94 4.50 11.86 6.37
CA ASP A 94 5.22 13.14 6.37
C ASP A 94 5.73 13.53 4.96
N ASP A 95 6.20 14.77 4.83
CA ASP A 95 6.61 15.36 3.55
C ASP A 95 7.77 14.61 2.86
N ASP A 96 8.70 14.04 3.62
CA ASP A 96 9.84 13.31 3.06
C ASP A 96 9.39 11.99 2.45
N VAL A 97 8.54 11.24 3.15
CA VAL A 97 7.93 10.01 2.62
C VAL A 97 7.00 10.33 1.46
N LEU A 98 6.19 11.39 1.55
CA LEU A 98 5.33 11.83 0.45
C LEU A 98 6.12 12.16 -0.80
N LYS A 99 7.26 12.85 -0.67
CA LYS A 99 8.14 13.15 -1.80
C LYS A 99 8.63 11.88 -2.50
N ASP A 100 9.09 10.89 -1.75
CA ASP A 100 9.56 9.61 -2.31
C ASP A 100 8.42 8.82 -2.96
N THR A 101 7.23 8.82 -2.35
CA THR A 101 6.05 8.15 -2.93
C THR A 101 5.56 8.84 -4.21
N PHE A 102 5.52 10.17 -4.26
CA PHE A 102 5.19 10.90 -5.49
C PHE A 102 6.22 10.67 -6.59
N GLN A 103 7.51 10.59 -6.27
CA GLN A 103 8.53 10.21 -7.24
C GLN A 103 8.29 8.80 -7.80
N LEU A 104 7.97 7.83 -6.94
CA LEU A 104 7.59 6.49 -7.37
C LEU A 104 6.39 6.55 -8.32
N ILE A 105 5.29 7.20 -7.91
CA ILE A 105 4.07 7.34 -8.72
C ILE A 105 4.38 7.97 -10.08
N VAL A 106 5.11 9.08 -10.13
CA VAL A 106 5.48 9.73 -11.40
C VAL A 106 6.35 8.81 -12.26
N SER A 107 7.25 8.02 -11.66
CA SER A 107 8.09 7.08 -12.39
C SER A 107 7.29 5.97 -13.09
N THR A 108 6.12 5.58 -12.56
CA THR A 108 5.28 4.54 -13.19
C THR A 108 4.58 5.06 -14.46
N PHE A 109 4.34 6.35 -14.59
CA PHE A 109 3.77 6.95 -15.81
C PHE A 109 4.81 7.19 -16.92
N ARG A 110 6.11 7.20 -16.59
CA ARG A 110 7.19 7.41 -17.57
C ARG A 110 7.56 6.16 -18.37
N LEU A 111 6.78 5.10 -18.21
CA LEU A 111 6.99 3.82 -18.86
C LEU A 111 6.50 3.84 -20.31
N LYS A 112 7.26 4.51 -21.19
CA LYS A 112 7.26 4.20 -22.62
C LYS A 112 8.16 2.99 -22.88
#